data_AF-A0A3R6UXM5-F1
#
_entry.id   AF-A0A3R6UXM5-F1
#
_cell.length_a   1.000
_cell.length_b   1.000
_cell.length_c   1.000
_cell.angle_alpha   90.00
_cell.angle_beta   90.00
_cell.angle_gamma   90.00
#
_symmetry.space_group_name_H-M   'P 1'
#
loop_
_entity.id
_entity.type
_entity.pdbx_description
1 polymer ?
#
loop_
_entity_poly.entity_id
_entity_poly.type
_entity_poly.pdbx_seq_one_letter_code
_entity_poly.pdbx_strand_id
1 'polypeptide(L)'
;MAYNKTSEERKWNYWKEQEEKKLRELGMEEEKIQKLRQMDREDFLEERRYREHLDETMQDMDSIKEKDSELFARDVKELLDHIGDKRIYELLKETEHQTLEILLLSTWGYSGREVAKIMGMAEQTIYTKRNRLRKKLKNLSKIE
;
A
#
# COMPACT_ATOMS: atom_id res chain seq x y z
N MET A 1 -5.86 -9.45 11.75
CA MET A 1 -4.85 -10.41 12.25
C MET A 1 -3.49 -9.84 11.93
N ALA A 2 -2.64 -9.61 12.94
CA ALA A 2 -1.34 -8.97 12.75
C ALA A 2 -0.33 -9.93 12.10
N TYR A 3 0.39 -9.48 11.07
CA TYR A 3 1.42 -10.25 10.38
C TYR A 3 2.65 -10.45 11.30
N ASN A 4 2.89 -11.68 11.77
CA ASN A 4 4.02 -11.98 12.64
C ASN A 4 5.25 -12.40 11.81
N LYS A 5 6.14 -11.42 11.58
CA LYS A 5 7.34 -11.51 10.74
C LYS A 5 8.25 -12.71 11.08
N THR A 6 8.45 -12.96 12.37
CA THR A 6 9.35 -14.02 12.85
C THR A 6 8.75 -15.41 12.67
N SER A 7 7.42 -15.54 12.72
CA SER A 7 6.74 -16.81 12.47
C SER A 7 6.74 -17.19 11.00
N GLU A 8 6.55 -16.21 10.10
CA GLU A 8 6.47 -16.47 8.66
C GLU A 8 7.84 -16.83 8.07
N GLU A 9 8.91 -16.19 8.52
CA GLU A 9 10.27 -16.55 8.10
C GLU A 9 10.68 -17.96 8.55
N ARG A 10 10.27 -18.39 9.75
CA ARG A 10 10.49 -19.76 10.24
C ARG A 10 9.75 -20.80 9.41
N LYS A 11 8.49 -20.55 9.06
CA LYS A 11 7.69 -21.44 8.20
C LYS A 11 8.30 -21.54 6.80
N TRP A 12 8.73 -20.41 6.23
CA TRP A 12 9.38 -20.38 4.92
C TRP A 12 10.70 -21.15 4.91
N ASN A 13 11.56 -20.95 5.91
CA ASN A 13 12.81 -21.70 6.05
C ASN A 13 12.55 -23.21 6.16
N TYR A 14 11.61 -23.61 7.01
CA TYR A 14 11.25 -25.02 7.20
C TYR A 14 10.74 -25.65 5.90
N TRP A 15 9.87 -24.96 5.16
CA TRP A 15 9.35 -25.44 3.89
C TRP A 15 10.45 -25.59 2.82
N LYS A 16 11.33 -24.59 2.70
CA LYS A 16 12.46 -24.62 1.76
C LYS A 16 13.46 -25.73 2.07
N GLU A 17 13.73 -26.00 3.35
CA GLU A 17 14.60 -27.11 3.75
C GLU A 17 14.04 -28.48 3.37
N GLN A 18 12.71 -28.68 3.47
CA GLN A 18 12.08 -29.92 3.02
C GLN A 18 12.12 -30.07 1.50
N GLU A 19 11.93 -28.97 0.77
CA GLU A 19 12.00 -28.95 -0.69
C GLU A 19 13.42 -29.31 -1.17
N GLU A 20 14.45 -28.65 -0.63
CA GLU A 20 15.84 -28.91 -0.99
C GLU A 20 16.29 -30.33 -0.62
N LYS A 21 15.80 -30.87 0.49
CA LYS A 21 16.07 -32.26 0.87
C LYS A 21 15.55 -33.24 -0.18
N LYS A 22 14.33 -33.02 -0.69
CA LYS A 22 13.77 -33.82 -1.80
C LYS A 22 14.56 -33.65 -3.09
N LEU A 23 15.00 -32.43 -3.41
CA LEU A 23 15.80 -32.18 -4.61
C LEU A 23 17.17 -32.86 -4.56
N ARG A 24 17.80 -32.93 -3.38
CA ARG A 24 19.04 -33.71 -3.15
C ARG A 24 18.80 -35.21 -3.29
N GLU A 25 17.70 -35.72 -2.74
CA GLU A 25 17.32 -37.13 -2.89
C GLU A 25 17.04 -37.52 -4.35
N LEU A 26 16.55 -36.58 -5.16
CA LEU A 26 16.34 -36.74 -6.61
C LEU A 26 17.63 -36.58 -7.45
N GLY A 27 18.78 -36.35 -6.82
CA GLY A 27 20.08 -36.25 -7.50
C GLY A 27 20.32 -34.92 -8.22
N MET A 28 19.62 -33.85 -7.86
CA MET A 28 19.86 -32.52 -8.42
C MET A 28 21.21 -31.97 -7.93
N GLU A 29 21.95 -31.32 -8.84
CA GLU A 29 23.23 -30.67 -8.51
C GLU A 29 23.05 -29.57 -7.45
N GLU A 30 23.89 -29.59 -6.42
CA GLU A 30 23.81 -28.67 -5.28
C GLU A 30 23.94 -27.19 -5.71
N GLU A 31 24.70 -26.89 -6.76
CA GLU A 31 24.81 -25.53 -7.32
C GLU A 31 23.47 -25.00 -7.86
N LYS A 32 22.66 -25.87 -8.48
CA LYS A 32 21.33 -25.51 -8.97
C LYS A 32 20.36 -25.29 -7.80
N ILE A 33 20.46 -26.13 -6.76
CA ILE A 33 19.66 -25.99 -5.54
C ILE A 33 19.98 -24.66 -4.83
N GLN A 34 21.27 -24.31 -4.71
CA GLN A 34 21.70 -23.04 -4.10
C GLN A 34 21.24 -21.82 -4.90
N LYS A 35 21.37 -21.86 -6.24
CA LYS A 35 20.91 -20.78 -7.10
C LYS A 35 19.39 -20.58 -7.01
N LEU A 36 18.64 -21.68 -6.95
CA LEU A 36 17.19 -21.65 -6.77
C LEU A 36 16.81 -21.09 -5.39
N ARG A 37 17.53 -21.47 -4.33
CA ARG A 37 17.36 -20.93 -2.97
C ARG A 37 17.61 -19.43 -2.92
N GLN A 38 18.61 -18.94 -3.66
CA GLN A 38 18.91 -17.51 -3.73
C GLN A 38 17.80 -16.72 -4.43
N MET A 39 17.32 -17.21 -5.58
CA MET A 39 16.21 -16.59 -6.31
C MET A 39 14.93 -16.56 -5.48
N ASP A 40 14.55 -17.69 -4.88
CA ASP A 40 13.35 -17.76 -4.03
C ASP A 40 13.46 -16.88 -2.78
N ARG A 41 14.69 -16.62 -2.29
CA ARG A 41 14.93 -15.72 -1.17
C ARG A 41 14.74 -14.26 -1.57
N GLU A 42 15.20 -13.88 -2.77
CA GLU A 42 15.02 -12.53 -3.30
C GLU A 42 13.53 -12.22 -3.50
N ASP A 43 12.77 -13.14 -4.08
CA ASP A 43 11.32 -13.02 -4.26
C ASP A 43 10.58 -12.91 -2.90
N PHE A 44 10.97 -13.73 -1.92
CA PHE A 44 10.39 -13.68 -0.57
C PHE A 44 10.70 -12.35 0.14
N LEU A 45 11.90 -11.80 -0.04
CA LEU A 45 12.30 -10.53 0.54
C LEU A 45 11.62 -9.34 -0.15
N GLU A 46 11.36 -9.42 -1.45
CA GLU A 46 10.62 -8.41 -2.21
C GLU A 46 9.15 -8.35 -1.76
N GLU A 47 8.48 -9.50 -1.65
CA GLU A 47 7.12 -9.61 -1.10
C GLU A 47 7.06 -9.10 0.36
N ARG A 48 8.11 -9.36 1.16
CA ARG A 48 8.21 -8.83 2.53
C ARG A 48 8.35 -7.32 2.55
N ARG A 49 9.23 -6.75 1.72
CA ARG A 49 9.39 -5.28 1.59
C ARG A 49 8.11 -4.60 1.15
N TYR A 50 7.39 -5.23 0.21
CA TYR A 50 6.09 -4.76 -0.25
C TYR A 50 5.06 -4.70 0.89
N ARG A 51 4.96 -5.77 1.70
CA ARG A 51 4.04 -5.81 2.85
C ARG A 51 4.45 -4.89 3.99
N GLU A 52 5.73 -4.77 4.29
CA GLU A 52 6.23 -3.86 5.32
C GLU A 52 5.95 -2.39 4.95
N HIS A 53 6.13 -2.01 3.69
CA HIS A 53 5.74 -0.69 3.22
C HIS A 53 4.22 -0.49 3.19
N LEU A 54 3.43 -1.53 2.94
CA LEU A 54 1.98 -1.47 2.99
C LEU A 54 1.49 -1.25 4.43
N ASP A 55 1.99 -2.02 5.40
CA ASP A 55 1.61 -1.93 6.82
C ASP A 55 2.05 -0.60 7.46
N GLU A 56 3.27 -0.12 7.17
CA GLU A 56 3.76 1.18 7.62
C GLU A 56 2.92 2.33 7.04
N THR A 57 2.46 2.19 5.79
CA THR A 57 1.54 3.16 5.15
C THR A 57 0.12 3.08 5.73
N MET A 58 -0.35 1.90 6.14
CA MET A 58 -1.67 1.69 6.75
C MET A 58 -1.75 2.31 8.15
N GLN A 59 -0.69 2.15 8.96
CA GLN A 59 -0.65 2.63 10.34
C GLN A 59 -0.71 4.17 10.44
N ASP A 60 -0.10 4.87 9.47
CA ASP A 60 -0.13 6.33 9.34
C ASP A 60 -1.49 6.90 8.88
N MET A 61 -2.28 6.11 8.14
CA MET A 61 -3.56 6.56 7.58
C MET A 61 -4.68 6.54 8.62
N ASP A 62 -4.63 5.60 9.57
CA ASP A 62 -5.54 5.58 10.71
C ASP A 62 -5.30 6.79 11.63
N SER A 63 -4.08 7.35 11.67
CA SER A 63 -3.75 8.55 12.47
C SER A 63 -4.25 9.86 11.85
N ILE A 64 -4.46 9.90 10.53
CA ILE A 64 -5.03 11.06 9.82
C ILE A 64 -6.57 11.10 10.00
N LYS A 65 -7.19 9.96 10.27
CA LYS A 65 -8.64 9.79 10.43
C LYS A 65 -9.23 10.53 11.64
N GLU A 66 -8.41 10.88 12.64
CA GLU A 66 -8.92 11.44 13.90
C GLU A 66 -9.13 12.96 13.90
N LYS A 67 -8.68 13.72 12.88
CA LYS A 67 -8.68 15.20 13.00
C LYS A 67 -9.84 15.97 12.37
N ASP A 68 -10.55 15.48 11.35
CA ASP A 68 -11.59 16.29 10.67
C ASP A 68 -12.81 15.46 10.19
N SER A 69 -13.41 14.66 11.07
CA SER A 69 -14.55 13.79 10.74
C SER A 69 -15.93 14.50 10.80
N GLU A 70 -16.10 15.65 10.13
CA GLU A 70 -17.45 16.28 10.01
C GLU A 70 -17.88 16.69 8.59
N LEU A 71 -17.07 16.49 7.55
CA LEU A 71 -17.42 16.94 6.19
C LEU A 71 -17.57 15.78 5.20
N PHE A 72 -18.78 15.22 5.15
CA PHE A 72 -19.18 14.28 4.10
C PHE A 72 -19.64 15.08 2.86
N ALA A 73 -18.68 15.65 2.12
CA ALA A 73 -18.94 16.19 0.77
C ALA A 73 -19.67 15.14 -0.08
N ARG A 74 -20.66 15.52 -0.88
CA ARG A 74 -21.45 14.57 -1.71
C ARG A 74 -20.80 14.26 -3.05
N ASP A 75 -20.00 15.18 -3.55
CA ASP A 75 -19.26 15.02 -4.80
C ASP A 75 -17.87 15.67 -4.71
N VAL A 76 -17.07 15.49 -5.78
CA VAL A 76 -15.72 16.05 -5.87
C VAL A 76 -15.74 17.59 -5.83
N LYS A 77 -16.82 18.23 -6.27
CA LYS A 77 -16.90 19.69 -6.29
C LYS A 77 -17.09 20.22 -4.87
N GLU A 78 -18.05 19.69 -4.12
CA GLU A 78 -18.26 20.00 -2.70
C GLU A 78 -16.99 19.71 -1.89
N LEU A 79 -16.27 18.62 -2.21
CA LEU A 79 -15.00 18.29 -1.57
C LEU A 79 -13.96 19.42 -1.74
N LEU A 80 -13.89 20.02 -2.92
CA LEU A 80 -12.98 21.13 -3.20
C LEU A 80 -13.47 22.45 -2.60
N ASP A 81 -14.78 22.69 -2.59
CA ASP A 81 -15.39 23.91 -2.05
C ASP A 81 -15.20 24.04 -0.53
N HIS A 82 -15.00 22.91 0.17
CA HIS A 82 -14.68 22.89 1.61
C HIS A 82 -13.22 23.19 1.94
N ILE A 83 -12.35 23.38 0.95
CA ILE A 83 -10.92 23.62 1.17
C ILE A 83 -10.66 25.11 1.32
N GLY A 84 -10.39 25.54 2.54
CA GLY A 84 -10.03 26.93 2.84
C GLY A 84 -8.63 27.34 2.39
N ASP A 85 -7.70 26.40 2.22
CA ASP A 85 -6.34 26.68 1.78
C ASP A 85 -6.24 26.72 0.26
N LYS A 86 -5.96 27.91 -0.28
CA LYS A 86 -5.82 28.15 -1.72
C LYS A 86 -4.75 27.27 -2.38
N ARG A 87 -3.62 26.98 -1.70
CA ARG A 87 -2.53 26.16 -2.27
C ARG A 87 -2.96 24.70 -2.39
N ILE A 88 -3.66 24.19 -1.38
CA ILE A 88 -4.21 22.83 -1.40
C ILE A 88 -5.30 22.74 -2.47
N TYR A 89 -6.16 23.74 -2.56
CA TYR A 89 -7.20 23.82 -3.59
C TYR A 89 -6.61 23.77 -5.01
N GLU A 90 -5.61 24.60 -5.31
CA GLU A 90 -4.94 24.62 -6.63
C GLU A 90 -4.32 23.26 -6.96
N LEU A 91 -3.64 22.63 -5.99
CA LEU A 91 -3.03 21.32 -6.19
C LEU A 91 -4.06 20.20 -6.44
N LEU A 92 -5.16 20.20 -5.69
CA LEU A 92 -6.21 19.21 -5.88
C LEU A 92 -6.98 19.45 -7.18
N LYS A 93 -7.17 20.70 -7.58
CA LYS A 93 -7.77 21.06 -8.86
C LYS A 93 -6.96 20.54 -10.06
N GLU A 94 -5.63 20.51 -9.95
CA GLU A 94 -4.73 19.95 -10.96
C GLU A 94 -4.57 18.41 -10.86
N THR A 95 -5.12 17.80 -9.82
CA THR A 95 -5.02 16.35 -9.61
C THR A 95 -6.05 15.60 -10.45
N GLU A 96 -5.68 14.40 -10.90
CA GLU A 96 -6.55 13.53 -11.68
C GLU A 96 -7.87 13.24 -10.95
N HIS A 97 -8.99 13.31 -11.68
CA HIS A 97 -10.34 13.13 -11.14
C HIS A 97 -10.51 11.83 -10.34
N GLN A 98 -10.00 10.69 -10.85
CA GLN A 98 -10.04 9.42 -10.13
C GLN A 98 -9.38 9.48 -8.74
N THR A 99 -8.33 10.28 -8.61
CA THR A 99 -7.64 10.43 -7.31
C THR A 99 -8.47 11.26 -6.34
N LEU A 100 -9.25 12.22 -6.84
CA LEU A 100 -10.21 12.98 -6.04
C LEU A 100 -11.41 12.12 -5.63
N GLU A 101 -11.89 11.24 -6.50
CA GLU A 101 -12.94 10.26 -6.15
C GLU A 101 -12.45 9.28 -5.07
N ILE A 102 -11.20 8.81 -5.15
CA ILE A 102 -10.58 8.00 -4.09
C ILE A 102 -10.55 8.77 -2.77
N LEU A 103 -10.22 10.06 -2.80
CA LEU A 103 -10.20 10.92 -1.61
C LEU A 103 -11.61 11.07 -1.03
N LEU A 104 -12.61 11.34 -1.86
CA LEU A 104 -14.02 11.45 -1.48
C LEU A 104 -14.56 10.16 -0.84
N LEU A 105 -14.31 9.00 -1.46
CA LEU A 105 -14.72 7.73 -0.87
C LEU A 105 -14.00 7.47 0.47
N SER A 106 -12.77 7.96 0.61
CA SER A 106 -12.04 7.85 1.87
C SER A 106 -12.65 8.74 2.98
N THR A 107 -13.15 9.94 2.65
CA THR A 107 -13.87 10.79 3.63
C THR A 107 -15.20 10.17 4.05
N TRP A 108 -15.84 9.40 3.18
CA TRP A 108 -17.03 8.61 3.51
C TRP A 108 -16.74 7.37 4.36
N GLY A 109 -15.47 7.10 4.68
CA GLY A 109 -15.05 6.00 5.54
C GLY A 109 -14.77 4.69 4.81
N TYR A 110 -14.85 4.65 3.48
CA TYR A 110 -14.52 3.44 2.72
C TYR A 110 -13.02 3.12 2.79
N SER A 111 -12.72 1.85 3.04
CA SER A 111 -11.35 1.32 3.03
C SER A 111 -10.77 1.27 1.61
N GLY A 112 -9.44 1.21 1.48
CA GLY A 112 -8.78 1.04 0.17
C GLY A 112 -9.31 -0.14 -0.65
N ARG A 113 -9.67 -1.24 0.03
CA ARG A 113 -10.29 -2.42 -0.58
C ARG A 113 -11.68 -2.16 -1.13
N GLU A 114 -12.51 -1.46 -0.37
CA GLU A 114 -13.87 -1.12 -0.80
C GLU A 114 -13.84 -0.14 -1.96
N VAL A 115 -12.97 0.88 -1.89
CA VAL A 115 -12.73 1.81 -3.00
C VAL A 115 -12.28 1.07 -4.25
N ALA A 116 -11.35 0.13 -4.13
CA ALA A 116 -10.88 -0.69 -5.26
C ALA A 116 -12.02 -1.47 -5.92
N LYS A 117 -12.92 -2.06 -5.11
CA LYS A 117 -14.11 -2.77 -5.60
C LYS A 117 -15.11 -1.83 -6.27
N ILE A 118 -15.40 -0.67 -5.66
CA ILE A 118 -16.34 0.34 -6.18
C ILE A 118 -15.86 0.87 -7.53
N MET A 119 -14.56 1.15 -7.66
CA MET A 119 -13.97 1.72 -8.87
C MET A 119 -13.57 0.66 -9.92
N GLY A 120 -13.66 -0.64 -9.59
CA GLY A 120 -13.20 -1.71 -10.49
C GLY A 120 -11.69 -1.67 -10.76
N MET A 121 -10.89 -1.23 -9.80
CA MET A 121 -9.43 -1.06 -9.91
C MET A 121 -8.68 -2.02 -9.00
N ALA A 122 -7.40 -2.28 -9.30
CA ALA A 122 -6.53 -3.00 -8.38
C ALA A 122 -6.31 -2.18 -7.09
N GLU A 123 -6.35 -2.84 -5.93
CA GLU A 123 -6.15 -2.22 -4.61
C GLU A 123 -4.82 -1.43 -4.56
N GLN A 124 -3.78 -2.00 -5.16
CA GLN A 124 -2.47 -1.36 -5.24
C GLN A 124 -2.47 -0.05 -6.03
N THR A 125 -3.33 0.08 -7.05
CA THR A 125 -3.48 1.31 -7.81
C THR A 125 -4.09 2.42 -6.94
N ILE A 126 -5.05 2.06 -6.06
CA ILE A 126 -5.65 3.00 -5.10
C ILE A 126 -4.58 3.52 -4.13
N TYR A 127 -3.78 2.63 -3.53
CA TYR A 127 -2.70 3.03 -2.63
C TYR A 127 -1.65 3.89 -3.32
N THR A 128 -1.27 3.54 -4.56
CA THR A 128 -0.29 4.30 -5.33
C THR A 128 -0.79 5.72 -5.62
N LYS A 129 -2.06 5.89 -6.02
CA LYS A 129 -2.66 7.22 -6.26
C LYS A 129 -2.72 8.04 -4.97
N ARG A 130 -3.18 7.47 -3.85
CA ARG A 130 -3.16 8.15 -2.53
C ARG A 130 -1.76 8.58 -2.12
N ASN A 131 -0.76 7.70 -2.26
CA ASN A 131 0.62 8.00 -1.87
C ASN A 131 1.24 9.11 -2.72
N ARG A 132 0.95 9.15 -4.02
CA ARG A 132 1.37 10.27 -4.89
C ARG A 132 0.75 11.58 -4.44
N LEU A 133 -0.55 11.59 -4.14
CA LEU A 133 -1.24 12.79 -3.62
C LEU A 133 -0.65 13.23 -2.27
N ARG A 134 -0.42 12.31 -1.32
CA ARG A 134 0.19 12.62 -0.03
C ARG A 134 1.59 13.22 -0.16
N LYS A 135 2.43 12.69 -1.05
CA LYS A 135 3.76 13.25 -1.33
C LYS A 135 3.67 14.68 -1.85
N LYS A 136 2.72 14.96 -2.76
CA LYS A 136 2.45 16.31 -3.26
C LYS A 136 2.06 17.26 -2.13
N LEU A 137 1.11 16.87 -1.27
CA LEU A 137 0.69 17.68 -0.13
C LEU A 137 1.81 17.92 0.89
N LYS A 138 2.61 16.89 1.21
CA LYS A 138 3.77 17.01 2.12
C LYS A 138 4.85 17.93 1.56
N ASN A 139 5.02 17.99 0.25
CA ASN A 139 5.96 18.93 -0.36
C ASN A 139 5.44 20.37 -0.27
N LEU A 140 4.13 20.61 -0.37
CA LEU A 140 3.56 21.94 -0.14
C LEU A 140 3.78 22.43 1.29
N SER A 141 3.62 21.55 2.28
CA SER A 141 3.80 21.91 3.71
C SER A 141 5.26 22.13 4.12
N LYS A 142 6.24 21.77 3.27
CA LYS A 142 7.68 21.95 3.52
C LYS A 142 8.22 23.26 2.95
N ILE A 143 7.39 24.02 2.24
CA ILE A 143 7.74 25.31 1.64
C ILE A 143 7.54 26.45 2.67
N GLU A 144 7.10 26.13 3.89
CA GLU A 144 7.16 26.98 5.09
C GLU A 144 8.43 26.74 5.88
#